data_AF-G8QPU1-F1
#
_entry.id   AF-G8QPU1-F1
#
_cell.length_a   1.000
_cell.length_b   1.000
_cell.length_c   1.000
_cell.angle_alpha   90.00
_cell.angle_beta   90.00
_cell.angle_gamma   90.00
#
_symmetry.space_group_name_H-M   'P 1'
#
loop_
_entity.id
_entity.type
_entity.pdbx_description
1 polymer ?
#
loop_
_entity_poly.entity_id
_entity_poly.type
_entity_poly.pdbx_seq_one_letter_code
_entity_poly.pdbx_strand_id
1 'polypeptide(L)'
;MESMLIANRIPFYVHNRGFGGLYPGMQVSLYNVQRVMVPVAYAEASIELFGVFREGHQESFVCAKLGVRDRLRGVAEVLLGGWAVPFRYRKFLPANDESDRP
;
A
#
# COMPACT_ATOMS: atom_id res chain seq x y z
N MET A 1 6.62 1.38 -14.31
CA MET A 1 7.87 0.61 -14.11
C MET A 1 8.03 -0.51 -15.14
N GLU A 2 7.09 -1.44 -15.28
CA GLU A 2 7.23 -2.59 -16.22
C GLU A 2 7.45 -2.16 -17.68
N SER A 3 6.68 -1.18 -18.16
CA SER A 3 6.79 -0.64 -19.53
C SER A 3 8.20 -0.14 -19.88
N MET A 4 8.95 0.39 -18.92
CA MET A 4 10.30 0.89 -19.15
C MET A 4 11.33 -0.22 -19.27
N LEU A 5 11.21 -1.27 -18.45
CA LEU A 5 12.08 -2.45 -18.58
C LEU A 5 11.85 -3.12 -19.93
N ILE A 6 10.60 -3.18 -20.39
CA ILE A 6 10.24 -3.66 -21.72
C ILE A 6 10.91 -2.79 -22.82
N ALA A 7 10.79 -1.46 -22.71
CA ALA A 7 11.38 -0.54 -23.69
C ALA A 7 12.91 -0.67 -23.79
N ASN A 8 13.59 -0.92 -22.67
CA ASN A 8 15.04 -1.09 -22.61
C ASN A 8 15.49 -2.54 -22.80
N ARG A 9 14.57 -3.46 -23.14
CA ARG A 9 14.81 -4.90 -23.31
C ARG A 9 15.51 -5.55 -22.11
N ILE A 10 15.21 -5.06 -20.91
CA ILE A 10 15.75 -5.62 -19.67
C ILE A 10 14.82 -6.77 -19.25
N PRO A 11 15.33 -8.01 -19.14
CA PRO A 11 14.55 -9.13 -18.65
C PRO A 11 14.17 -8.90 -17.19
N PHE A 12 12.91 -9.13 -16.84
CA PHE A 12 12.42 -8.95 -15.48
C PHE A 12 11.37 -9.99 -15.10
N TYR A 13 11.23 -10.21 -13.80
CA TYR A 13 10.20 -11.03 -13.20
C TYR A 13 9.46 -10.25 -12.12
N VAL A 14 8.13 -10.33 -12.10
CA VAL A 14 7.31 -9.63 -11.13
C VAL A 14 6.82 -10.61 -10.08
N HIS A 15 7.39 -10.53 -8.89
CA HIS A 15 6.96 -11.29 -7.74
C HIS A 15 5.72 -10.67 -7.10
N ASN A 16 4.79 -11.50 -6.63
CA ASN A 16 3.53 -11.10 -6.01
C ASN A 16 2.67 -10.14 -6.86
N ARG A 17 2.68 -10.27 -8.19
CA ARG A 17 1.84 -9.43 -9.08
C ARG A 17 0.35 -9.50 -8.72
N GLY A 18 -0.14 -10.70 -8.41
CA GLY A 18 -1.55 -10.91 -8.06
C GLY A 18 -1.90 -10.47 -6.64
N PHE A 19 -0.97 -10.53 -5.68
CA PHE A 19 -1.27 -10.27 -4.26
C PHE A 19 -0.78 -8.92 -3.75
N GLY A 20 0.14 -8.28 -4.49
CA GLY A 20 0.91 -7.11 -4.06
C GLY A 20 0.14 -5.81 -3.89
N GLY A 21 -1.16 -5.81 -4.16
CA GLY A 21 -2.04 -4.66 -3.96
C GLY A 21 -3.48 -5.06 -3.58
N LEU A 22 -3.70 -6.33 -3.23
CA LEU A 22 -5.06 -6.85 -3.02
C LEU A 22 -5.67 -6.43 -1.69
N TYR A 23 -4.83 -6.16 -0.68
CA TYR A 23 -5.27 -5.83 0.67
C TYR A 23 -4.63 -4.52 1.15
N PRO A 24 -5.42 -3.48 1.48
CA PRO A 24 -4.90 -2.34 2.21
C PRO A 24 -4.48 -2.78 3.62
N GLY A 25 -3.27 -2.44 4.07
CA GLY A 25 -2.77 -2.84 5.40
C GLY A 25 -1.24 -2.87 5.52
N MET A 26 -0.75 -3.54 6.57
CA MET A 26 0.68 -3.66 6.85
C MET A 26 1.38 -4.43 5.72
N GLN A 27 2.29 -3.74 5.04
CA GLN A 27 3.07 -4.31 3.94
C GLN A 27 4.30 -5.03 4.50
N VAL A 28 4.32 -6.36 4.36
CA VAL A 28 5.43 -7.23 4.73
C VAL A 28 6.20 -7.58 3.45
N SER A 29 7.48 -7.22 3.48
CA SER A 29 8.45 -7.54 2.43
C SER A 29 8.39 -9.04 2.09
N LEU A 30 8.28 -9.36 0.79
CA LEU A 30 8.15 -10.72 0.22
C LEU A 30 6.76 -11.39 0.31
N TYR A 31 5.79 -10.83 1.05
CA TYR A 31 4.48 -11.48 1.20
C TYR A 31 3.36 -10.80 0.41
N ASN A 32 3.09 -9.54 0.70
CA ASN A 32 1.97 -8.78 0.12
C ASN A 32 2.43 -7.50 -0.59
N VAL A 33 3.72 -7.42 -0.94
CA VAL A 33 4.30 -6.32 -1.70
C VAL A 33 4.70 -6.84 -3.07
N GLN A 34 4.23 -6.16 -4.11
CA GLN A 34 4.67 -6.40 -5.48
C GLN A 34 6.16 -6.03 -5.59
N ARG A 35 6.98 -6.94 -6.12
CA ARG A 35 8.41 -6.70 -6.32
C ARG A 35 8.82 -7.02 -7.73
N VAL A 36 9.57 -6.11 -8.35
CA VAL A 36 10.21 -6.35 -9.64
C VAL A 36 11.62 -6.88 -9.40
N MET A 37 11.94 -8.03 -9.96
CA MET A 37 13.25 -8.68 -9.89
C MET A 37 13.89 -8.64 -11.27
N VAL A 38 15.19 -8.36 -11.31
CA VAL A 38 15.98 -8.22 -12.53
C VAL A 38 17.27 -9.04 -12.38
N PRO A 39 17.81 -9.68 -13.44
CA PRO A 39 19.10 -10.36 -13.37
C PRO A 39 20.23 -9.44 -12.97
N VAL A 40 21.21 -9.98 -12.24
CA VAL A 40 22.32 -9.20 -11.66
C VAL A 40 23.09 -8.40 -12.71
N ALA A 41 23.25 -8.95 -13.92
CA ALA A 41 23.91 -8.28 -15.03
C ALA A 41 23.28 -6.94 -15.44
N TYR A 42 21.99 -6.74 -15.14
CA TYR A 42 21.24 -5.52 -15.46
C TYR A 42 20.87 -4.72 -14.21
N ALA A 43 21.39 -5.08 -13.04
CA ALA A 43 21.02 -4.45 -11.78
C ALA A 43 21.37 -2.96 -11.75
N GLU A 44 22.60 -2.59 -12.13
CA GLU A 44 23.05 -1.20 -12.14
C GLU A 44 22.23 -0.35 -13.12
N ALA A 45 22.08 -0.82 -14.35
CA ALA A 45 21.27 -0.14 -15.37
C ALA A 45 19.82 0.06 -14.92
N SER A 46 19.24 -0.93 -14.22
CA SER A 46 17.87 -0.84 -13.71
C SER A 46 17.75 0.15 -12.56
N ILE A 47 18.74 0.19 -11.66
CA ILE A 47 18.77 1.13 -10.53
C ILE A 47 18.83 2.57 -11.02
N GLU A 48 19.71 2.85 -11.99
CA GLU A 48 19.82 4.17 -12.62
C GLU A 48 18.49 4.60 -13.25
N LEU A 49 17.88 3.69 -14.01
CA LEU A 49 16.62 3.93 -14.72
C LEU A 49 15.45 4.18 -13.77
N PHE A 50 15.39 3.45 -12.65
CA PHE A 50 14.40 3.71 -11.61
C PHE A 50 14.69 4.98 -10.81
N GLY A 51 15.96 5.36 -10.65
CA GLY A 51 16.36 6.59 -9.97
C GLY A 51 15.73 7.83 -10.60
N VAL A 52 15.86 7.96 -11.93
CA VAL A 52 15.28 9.06 -12.72
C VAL A 52 13.75 9.12 -12.56
N PHE A 53 13.09 7.97 -12.52
CA PHE A 53 11.63 7.91 -12.45
C PHE A 53 11.07 8.19 -11.06
N ARG A 54 11.79 7.77 -10.00
CA ARG A 54 11.33 7.91 -8.62
C ARG A 54 11.18 9.37 -8.19
N GLU A 55 11.97 10.27 -8.76
CA GLU A 55 11.87 11.72 -8.55
C GLU A 55 10.55 12.31 -9.08
N GLY A 56 9.96 11.71 -10.12
CA GLY A 56 8.67 12.14 -10.68
C GLY A 56 7.45 11.40 -10.14
N HIS A 57 7.64 10.32 -9.36
CA HIS A 57 6.58 9.40 -8.93
C HIS A 57 6.53 9.26 -7.41
N GLN A 58 6.55 10.39 -6.70
CA GLN A 58 6.31 10.42 -5.27
C GLN A 58 4.80 10.32 -4.99
N GLU A 59 4.21 9.16 -5.27
CA GLU A 59 2.89 8.83 -4.73
C GLU A 59 3.06 8.64 -3.23
N SER A 60 2.79 9.72 -2.52
CA SER A 60 2.62 9.72 -1.08
C SER A 60 1.43 8.81 -0.80
N PHE A 61 1.68 7.55 -0.43
CA PHE A 61 0.69 6.81 0.33
C PHE A 61 0.50 7.61 1.62
N VAL A 62 -0.52 8.46 1.62
CA VAL A 62 -0.97 9.19 2.79
C VAL A 62 -1.44 8.12 3.75
N CYS A 63 -0.52 7.62 4.56
CA CYS A 63 -0.86 6.96 5.80
C CYS A 63 -1.53 8.06 6.61
N ALA A 64 -2.86 8.17 6.47
CA ALA A 64 -3.65 9.13 7.19
C ALA A 64 -3.30 8.92 8.66
N LYS A 65 -2.53 9.86 9.22
CA LYS A 65 -2.20 9.87 10.65
C LYS A 65 -3.54 9.81 11.34
N LEU A 66 -3.88 8.68 11.97
CA LEU A 66 -5.10 8.59 12.76
C LEU A 66 -5.06 9.76 13.74
N GLY A 67 -6.07 10.63 13.66
CA GLY A 67 -6.15 11.81 14.50
C GLY A 67 -6.18 11.37 15.96
N VAL A 68 -5.60 12.18 16.85
CA VAL A 68 -5.63 11.93 18.31
C VAL A 68 -7.07 11.71 18.82
N ARG A 69 -8.04 12.34 18.15
CA ARG A 69 -9.48 12.19 18.38
C ARG A 69 -10.01 10.77 18.09
N ASP A 70 -9.54 10.11 17.03
CA ASP A 70 -9.95 8.73 16.72
C ASP A 70 -9.37 7.74 17.73
N ARG A 71 -8.17 8.04 18.24
CA ARG A 71 -7.55 7.27 19.32
C ARG A 71 -8.30 7.43 20.65
N LEU A 72 -8.73 8.65 21.00
CA LEU A 72 -9.58 8.91 22.16
C LEU A 72 -10.94 8.24 22.04
N ARG A 73 -11.54 8.26 20.84
CA ARG A 73 -12.79 7.55 20.58
C ARG A 73 -12.65 6.04 20.76
N GLY A 74 -11.56 5.45 20.27
CA GLY A 74 -11.29 4.02 20.47
C GLY A 74 -11.16 3.65 21.95
N VAL A 75 -10.50 4.47 22.76
CA VAL A 75 -10.39 4.26 24.22
C VAL A 75 -11.75 4.40 24.91
N ALA A 76 -12.54 5.41 24.54
CA ALA A 76 -13.89 5.62 25.08
C ALA A 76 -14.83 4.46 24.72
N GLU A 77 -14.79 3.96 23.49
CA GLU A 77 -15.58 2.80 23.05
C GLU A 77 -15.16 1.50 23.75
N VAL A 78 -13.87 1.31 24.06
CA VAL A 78 -13.40 0.15 24.85
C VAL A 78 -13.84 0.26 26.31
N LEU A 79 -13.79 1.45 26.91
CA LEU A 79 -14.24 1.66 28.29
C LEU A 79 -15.76 1.49 28.45
N LEU A 80 -16.54 2.02 27.50
CA LEU A 80 -18.01 1.96 27.54
C LEU A 80 -18.55 0.64 27.02
N GLY A 81 -17.96 0.10 25.95
CA GLY A 81 -18.39 -1.14 25.29
C GLY A 81 -17.78 -2.41 25.89
N GLY A 82 -16.54 -2.35 26.37
CA GLY A 82 -15.85 -3.47 27.02
C GLY A 82 -16.45 -3.84 28.38
N TRP A 83 -17.22 -2.93 28.99
CA TRP A 83 -18.01 -3.24 30.19
C TRP A 83 -19.37 -3.89 29.87
N ALA A 84 -19.91 -3.73 28.66
CA ALA A 84 -21.32 -4.04 28.40
C ALA A 84 -21.61 -5.03 27.25
N VAL A 85 -20.73 -5.25 26.27
CA VAL A 85 -21.08 -6.10 25.11
C VAL A 85 -19.87 -6.87 24.55
N PRO A 86 -19.96 -8.20 24.33
CA PRO A 86 -18.90 -8.96 23.68
C PRO A 86 -18.68 -8.49 22.23
N PHE A 87 -17.43 -8.14 21.98
CA PHE A 87 -16.84 -7.60 20.75
C PHE A 87 -17.37 -8.26 19.46
N ARG A 88 -18.06 -7.50 18.60
CA ARG A 88 -18.24 -7.85 17.18
C ARG A 88 -17.45 -6.86 16.32
N TYR A 89 -16.38 -7.35 15.72
CA TYR A 89 -15.56 -6.61 14.77
C TYR A 89 -16.43 -6.18 13.57
N ARG A 90 -16.66 -4.87 13.44
CA ARG A 90 -17.29 -4.29 12.24
C ARG A 90 -16.20 -4.17 11.19
N LYS A 91 -16.30 -4.94 10.11
CA LYS A 91 -15.40 -4.84 8.95
C LYS A 91 -15.35 -3.37 8.52
N PHE A 92 -14.17 -2.75 8.58
CA PHE A 92 -13.91 -1.46 7.97
C PHE A 92 -14.08 -1.62 6.46
N LEU A 93 -15.27 -1.30 5.96
CA LEU A 93 -15.46 -1.01 4.55
C LEU A 93 -15.09 0.47 4.37
N PRO A 94 -14.17 0.81 3.46
CA PRO A 94 -13.90 2.21 3.13
C PRO A 94 -15.21 2.81 2.61
N ALA A 95 -15.62 3.93 3.22
CA ALA A 95 -16.75 4.70 2.73
C ALA A 95 -16.39 5.20 1.33
N ASN A 96 -17.11 4.73 0.31
CA ASN A 96 -17.10 5.38 -0.99
C ASN A 96 -17.70 6.77 -0.77
N ASP A 97 -16.87 7.79 -0.98
CA ASP A 97 -17.25 9.19 -0.96
C ASP A 97 -18.01 9.47 -2.26
N GLU A 98 -19.30 9.13 -2.26
CA GLU A 98 -20.24 9.42 -3.35
C GLU A 98 -20.95 10.74 -3.00
N SER A 99 -20.17 11.82 -2.97
CA SER A 99 -20.66 13.19 -2.86
C SER A 99 -19.91 14.09 -3.82
N ASP A 100 -19.99 13.78 -5.11
CA ASP A 100 -19.80 14.80 -6.15
C ASP A 100 -20.57 14.42 -7.42
N ARG A 101 -21.80 14.94 -7.51
CA ARG A 101 -22.43 15.51 -8.71
C ARG A 101 -23.92 15.79 -8.50
N PRO A 102 -24.53 16.72 -9.26
CA PRO A 102 -23.98 17.88 -9.97
C PRO A 102 -24.37 19.23 -9.31
#